data_AF-A0A1G1WH20-F1
#
_entry.id   AF-A0A1G1WH20-F1
#
_cell.length_a   1.000
_cell.length_b   1.000
_cell.length_c   1.000
_cell.angle_alpha   90.00
_cell.angle_beta   90.00
_cell.angle_gamma   90.00
#
_symmetry.space_group_name_H-M   'P 1'
#
loop_
_entity.id
_entity.type
_entity.pdbx_description
1 polymer ?
#
loop_
_entity_poly.entity_id
_entity_poly.type
_entity_poly.pdbx_seq_one_letter_code
_entity_poly.pdbx_strand_id
1 'polypeptide(L)'
;MDAALDYFRSQAIKVTSENLVGTDVTEEFTDIQALLVTYEKTKTKFEAILDRATKIQDILTIQERLISIQSQIDSLKGQEKALKQNADLSKTTLFLSTDELALPYTPDKTFRPEVVFKKAARSLLNTLRLGGEALIWVGVYAVIWVPALGGFFLYRRWRKKKQAASP
;
A
#
# COMPACT_ATOMS: atom_id res chain seq x y z
N MET A 1 9.21 -19.00 5.97
CA MET A 1 8.43 -17.90 5.34
C MET A 1 7.13 -18.42 4.76
N ASP A 2 7.18 -19.52 3.99
CA ASP A 2 6.00 -20.14 3.36
C ASP A 2 4.86 -20.47 4.33
N ALA A 3 5.17 -21.02 5.50
CA ALA A 3 4.16 -21.36 6.52
C ALA A 3 3.42 -20.12 7.09
N ALA A 4 4.09 -18.97 7.18
CA ALA A 4 3.47 -17.74 7.65
C ALA A 4 2.57 -17.14 6.55
N LEU A 5 2.99 -17.24 5.30
CA LEU A 5 2.20 -16.79 4.14
C LEU A 5 0.92 -17.62 3.98
N ASP A 6 0.99 -18.94 4.16
CA ASP A 6 -0.18 -19.82 4.10
C ASP A 6 -1.17 -19.57 5.24
N TYR A 7 -0.68 -19.24 6.45
CA TYR A 7 -1.55 -18.84 7.56
C TYR A 7 -2.34 -17.56 7.24
N PHE A 8 -1.70 -16.52 6.69
CA PHE A 8 -2.39 -15.30 6.31
C PHE A 8 -3.31 -15.48 5.08
N ARG A 9 -2.95 -16.35 4.13
CA ARG A 9 -3.83 -16.75 3.01
C ARG A 9 -5.10 -17.45 3.49
N SER A 10 -5.03 -18.23 4.56
CA SER A 10 -6.21 -18.93 5.12
C SER A 10 -7.23 -18.00 5.80
N GLN A 11 -6.80 -16.82 6.24
CA GLN A 11 -7.63 -15.83 6.93
C GLN A 11 -8.09 -14.67 6.03
N ALA A 12 -7.44 -14.46 4.88
CA ALA A 12 -7.78 -13.38 3.95
C ALA A 12 -8.83 -13.84 2.93
N ILE A 13 -9.99 -13.19 2.93
CA ILE A 13 -11.13 -13.49 2.02
C ILE A 13 -10.75 -13.29 0.53
N LYS A 14 -9.70 -12.53 0.21
CA LYS A 14 -9.09 -12.45 -1.13
C LYS A 14 -7.70 -11.77 -1.05
N VAL A 15 -6.66 -12.41 -1.58
CA VAL A 15 -5.35 -11.78 -1.81
C VAL A 15 -5.45 -10.98 -3.12
N THR A 16 -5.60 -9.66 -3.04
CA THR A 16 -5.95 -8.83 -4.22
C THR A 16 -4.74 -8.23 -4.94
N SER A 17 -3.55 -8.13 -4.33
CA SER A 17 -2.35 -7.72 -5.06
C SER A 17 -1.08 -8.07 -4.28
N GLU A 18 -0.25 -8.92 -4.86
CA GLU A 18 1.13 -9.15 -4.44
C GLU A 18 2.02 -8.30 -5.35
N ASN A 19 2.33 -7.08 -4.93
CA ASN A 19 3.25 -6.23 -5.67
C ASN A 19 4.68 -6.58 -5.25
N LEU A 20 5.25 -7.58 -5.94
CA LEU A 20 6.62 -8.05 -5.73
C LEU A 20 7.55 -7.16 -6.56
N VAL A 21 7.88 -5.97 -6.03
CA VAL A 21 8.97 -5.14 -6.57
C VAL A 21 10.29 -5.72 -6.04
N GLY A 22 10.72 -6.82 -6.63
CA GLY A 22 12.05 -7.37 -6.43
C GLY A 22 12.94 -6.91 -7.56
N THR A 23 13.91 -6.04 -7.29
CA THR A 23 15.03 -5.85 -8.23
C THR A 23 15.82 -7.15 -8.23
N ASP A 24 15.85 -7.85 -9.35
CA ASP A 24 16.66 -9.08 -9.48
C ASP A 24 18.14 -8.70 -9.45
N VAL A 25 18.77 -8.92 -8.29
CA VAL A 25 20.19 -8.62 -8.04
C VAL A 25 21.07 -9.87 -8.18
N THR A 26 20.51 -10.97 -8.71
CA THR A 26 21.24 -12.25 -8.87
C THR A 26 22.37 -12.15 -9.89
N GLU A 27 22.14 -11.39 -10.97
CA GLU A 27 23.15 -11.13 -12.02
C GLU A 27 24.32 -10.32 -11.45
N GLU A 28 24.03 -9.20 -10.76
CA GLU A 28 25.04 -8.34 -10.12
C GLU A 28 25.88 -9.12 -9.08
N PHE A 29 25.24 -9.99 -8.30
CA PHE A 29 25.93 -10.83 -7.32
C PHE A 29 26.92 -11.80 -7.99
N THR A 30 26.52 -12.42 -9.10
CA THR A 30 27.36 -13.36 -9.85
C THR A 30 28.55 -12.65 -10.49
N ASP A 31 28.32 -11.45 -11.03
CA ASP A 31 29.36 -10.61 -11.63
C ASP A 31 30.42 -10.18 -10.60
N ILE A 32 29.99 -9.75 -9.41
CA ILE A 32 30.89 -9.38 -8.31
C ILE A 32 31.75 -10.58 -7.89
N GLN A 33 31.20 -11.79 -7.82
CA GLN A 33 31.99 -12.98 -7.52
C GLN A 33 33.02 -13.29 -8.60
N ALA A 34 32.66 -13.18 -9.88
CA ALA A 34 33.60 -13.37 -10.98
C ALA A 34 34.76 -12.36 -10.94
N LEU A 35 34.45 -11.10 -10.61
CA LEU A 35 35.45 -10.05 -10.42
C LEU A 35 36.36 -10.36 -9.22
N LEU A 36 35.81 -10.75 -8.07
CA LEU A 36 36.57 -11.12 -6.87
C LEU A 36 37.57 -12.24 -7.16
N VAL A 37 37.13 -13.32 -7.82
CA VAL A 37 38.02 -14.43 -8.20
C VAL A 37 39.15 -13.95 -9.11
N THR A 38 38.87 -13.02 -10.03
CA THR A 38 39.87 -12.45 -10.92
C THR A 38 40.90 -11.62 -10.17
N TYR A 39 40.46 -10.76 -9.24
CA TYR A 39 41.35 -9.94 -8.43
C TYR A 39 42.18 -10.78 -7.44
N GLU A 40 41.59 -11.79 -6.80
CA GLU A 40 42.32 -12.70 -5.91
C GLU A 40 43.39 -13.49 -6.66
N LYS A 41 43.07 -14.04 -7.85
CA LYS A 41 44.08 -14.69 -8.71
C LYS A 41 45.17 -13.73 -9.13
N THR A 42 44.82 -12.47 -9.43
CA THR A 42 45.80 -11.45 -9.80
C THR A 42 46.70 -11.13 -8.60
N LYS A 43 46.13 -10.96 -7.41
CA LYS A 43 46.87 -10.75 -6.16
C LYS A 43 47.90 -11.85 -5.93
N THR A 44 47.51 -13.13 -6.03
CA THR A 44 48.43 -14.26 -5.86
C THR A 44 49.57 -14.25 -6.88
N LYS A 45 49.30 -13.86 -8.13
CA LYS A 45 50.36 -13.70 -9.14
C LYS A 45 51.33 -12.58 -8.77
N PHE A 46 50.83 -11.44 -8.28
CA PHE A 46 51.66 -10.33 -7.83
C PHE A 46 52.48 -10.68 -6.60
N GLU A 47 51.93 -11.42 -5.65
CA GLU A 47 52.66 -11.98 -4.49
C GLU A 47 53.80 -12.90 -4.94
N ALA A 48 53.55 -13.81 -5.89
CA ALA A 48 54.59 -14.68 -6.43
C ALA A 48 55.70 -13.92 -7.19
N ILE A 49 55.37 -12.77 -7.80
CA ILE A 49 56.36 -11.88 -8.41
C ILE A 49 57.15 -11.14 -7.33
N LEU A 50 56.48 -10.67 -6.27
CA LEU A 50 57.11 -10.00 -5.13
C LEU A 50 58.16 -10.89 -4.46
N ASP A 51 57.84 -12.18 -4.25
CA ASP A 51 58.75 -13.16 -3.64
C ASP A 51 60.04 -13.37 -4.44
N ARG A 52 60.02 -13.06 -5.74
CA ARG A 52 61.18 -13.19 -6.65
C ARG A 52 61.86 -11.86 -6.93
N ALA A 53 61.29 -10.75 -6.48
CA ALA A 53 61.82 -9.42 -6.72
C ALA A 53 63.06 -9.16 -5.84
N THR A 54 64.16 -8.75 -6.47
CA THR A 54 65.43 -8.49 -5.77
C THR A 54 65.77 -7.00 -5.69
N LYS A 55 65.18 -6.18 -6.55
CA LYS A 55 65.38 -4.72 -6.55
C LYS A 55 64.35 -4.05 -5.66
N ILE A 56 64.82 -3.17 -4.77
CA ILE A 56 63.97 -2.41 -3.84
C ILE A 56 62.91 -1.59 -4.59
N GLN A 57 63.29 -0.97 -5.72
CA GLN A 57 62.35 -0.18 -6.54
C GLN A 57 61.18 -1.03 -7.05
N ASP A 58 61.46 -2.26 -7.50
CA ASP A 58 60.45 -3.18 -8.01
C ASP A 58 59.54 -3.66 -6.87
N ILE A 59 60.12 -3.96 -5.70
CA ILE A 59 59.38 -4.36 -4.50
C ILE A 59 58.37 -3.29 -4.09
N LEU A 60 58.79 -2.02 -3.98
CA LEU A 60 57.91 -0.91 -3.62
C LEU A 60 56.77 -0.75 -4.63
N THR A 61 57.09 -0.83 -5.93
CA THR A 61 56.09 -0.70 -7.00
C THR A 61 55.06 -1.84 -6.95
N ILE A 62 55.50 -3.08 -6.71
CA ILE A 62 54.62 -4.24 -6.58
C ILE A 62 53.75 -4.12 -5.33
N GLN A 63 54.31 -3.64 -4.23
CA GLN A 63 53.60 -3.47 -2.97
C GLN A 63 52.50 -2.41 -3.07
N GLU A 64 52.77 -1.27 -3.72
CA GLU A 64 51.75 -0.26 -4.04
C GLU A 64 50.61 -0.87 -4.88
N ARG A 65 50.96 -1.69 -5.88
CA ARG A 65 49.95 -2.36 -6.70
C ARG A 65 49.13 -3.38 -5.91
N LEU A 66 49.76 -4.14 -5.02
CA LEU A 66 49.07 -5.09 -4.13
C LEU A 66 48.10 -4.38 -3.19
N ILE A 67 48.47 -3.24 -2.62
CA ILE A 67 47.58 -2.43 -1.78
C ILE A 67 46.36 -1.96 -2.59
N SER A 68 46.58 -1.50 -3.82
CA SER A 68 45.48 -1.09 -4.71
C SER A 68 44.54 -2.26 -5.04
N ILE A 69 45.08 -3.44 -5.33
CA ILE A 69 44.27 -4.65 -5.58
C ILE A 69 43.50 -5.06 -4.33
N GLN A 70 44.14 -5.04 -3.16
CA GLN A 70 43.47 -5.38 -1.89
C GLN A 70 42.31 -4.42 -1.60
N SER A 71 42.50 -3.12 -1.80
CA SER A 71 41.43 -2.13 -1.63
C SER A 71 40.24 -2.38 -2.56
N GLN A 72 40.50 -2.81 -3.80
CA GLN A 72 39.44 -3.19 -4.75
C GLN A 72 38.70 -4.46 -4.29
N ILE A 73 39.42 -5.47 -3.79
CA ILE A 73 38.82 -6.68 -3.21
C ILE A 73 37.92 -6.32 -2.02
N ASP A 74 38.40 -5.46 -1.12
CA ASP A 74 37.64 -5.07 0.08
C ASP A 74 36.36 -4.31 -0.28
N SER A 75 36.43 -3.42 -1.29
CA SER A 75 35.26 -2.73 -1.83
C SER A 75 34.23 -3.70 -2.41
N LEU A 76 34.67 -4.66 -3.23
CA LEU A 76 33.80 -5.68 -3.82
C LEU A 76 33.17 -6.60 -2.76
N LYS A 77 33.95 -7.02 -1.73
CA LYS A 77 33.41 -7.81 -0.60
C LYS A 77 32.38 -7.01 0.21
N GLY A 78 32.58 -5.70 0.34
CA GLY A 78 31.60 -4.79 0.94
C GLY A 78 30.27 -4.76 0.17
N GLN A 79 30.34 -4.65 -1.16
CA GLN A 79 29.18 -4.67 -2.05
C GLN A 79 28.45 -6.02 -2.01
N GLU A 80 29.19 -7.14 -2.10
CA GLU A 80 28.65 -8.50 -1.99
C GLU A 80 27.87 -8.67 -0.67
N LYS A 81 28.45 -8.23 0.45
CA LYS A 81 27.80 -8.29 1.76
C LYS A 81 26.53 -7.43 1.82
N ALA A 82 26.55 -6.23 1.25
CA ALA A 82 25.39 -5.35 1.21
C ALA A 82 24.25 -5.96 0.39
N LEU A 83 24.55 -6.52 -0.78
CA LEU A 83 23.56 -7.22 -1.63
C LEU A 83 22.96 -8.42 -0.89
N LYS A 84 23.80 -9.23 -0.23
CA LYS A 84 23.33 -10.37 0.57
C LYS A 84 22.40 -9.94 1.71
N GLN A 85 22.76 -8.89 2.43
CA GLN A 85 21.93 -8.33 3.50
C GLN A 85 20.61 -7.76 2.97
N ASN A 86 20.63 -7.09 1.82
CA ASN A 86 19.42 -6.55 1.20
C ASN A 86 18.50 -7.65 0.66
N ALA A 87 19.05 -8.73 0.10
CA ALA A 87 18.28 -9.89 -0.33
C ALA A 87 17.57 -10.57 0.86
N ASP A 88 18.27 -10.73 1.99
CA ASP A 88 17.71 -11.27 3.24
C ASP A 88 16.64 -10.34 3.85
N LEU A 89 16.77 -9.02 3.64
CA LEU A 89 15.84 -8.00 4.12
C LEU A 89 14.66 -7.72 3.19
N SER A 90 14.44 -8.55 2.15
CA SER A 90 13.34 -8.39 1.19
C SER A 90 12.01 -8.15 1.90
N LYS A 91 11.55 -6.90 1.84
CA LYS A 91 10.46 -6.37 2.67
C LYS A 91 9.13 -6.71 2.01
N THR A 92 8.54 -7.85 2.34
CA THR A 92 7.19 -8.22 1.86
C THR A 92 6.15 -7.28 2.48
N THR A 93 5.69 -6.29 1.69
CA THR A 93 4.63 -5.37 2.12
C THR A 93 3.27 -6.01 1.83
N LEU A 94 2.66 -6.63 2.84
CA LEU A 94 1.32 -7.20 2.74
C LEU A 94 0.28 -6.15 3.14
N PHE A 95 -0.54 -5.70 2.17
CA PHE A 95 -1.72 -4.89 2.45
C PHE A 95 -2.89 -5.80 2.81
N LEU A 96 -3.15 -5.95 4.11
CA LEU A 96 -4.28 -6.73 4.64
C LEU A 96 -5.40 -5.78 5.06
N SER A 97 -6.58 -5.89 4.44
CA SER A 97 -7.79 -5.18 4.88
C SER A 97 -8.92 -6.18 5.09
N THR A 98 -9.56 -6.11 6.25
CA THR A 98 -10.79 -6.85 6.60
C THR A 98 -12.06 -6.17 6.10
N ASP A 99 -11.94 -5.00 5.46
CA ASP A 99 -13.05 -4.25 4.87
C ASP A 99 -12.71 -3.89 3.42
N GLU A 100 -13.45 -4.47 2.46
CA GLU A 100 -13.26 -4.25 1.01
C GLU A 100 -13.50 -2.76 0.61
N LEU A 101 -14.06 -1.94 1.50
CA LEU A 101 -14.44 -0.54 1.25
C LEU A 101 -13.36 0.49 1.62
N ALA A 102 -12.30 0.10 2.32
CA ALA A 102 -11.24 1.01 2.78
C ALA A 102 -9.98 0.99 1.88
N LEU A 103 -9.97 0.16 0.83
CA LEU A 103 -8.84 0.07 -0.10
C LEU A 103 -8.91 1.18 -1.17
N PRO A 104 -7.77 1.78 -1.57
CA PRO A 104 -7.75 2.71 -2.70
C PRO A 104 -8.28 2.00 -3.95
N TYR A 105 -9.33 2.59 -4.52
CA TYR A 105 -10.07 2.10 -5.67
C TYR A 105 -9.13 1.71 -6.81
N THR A 106 -8.97 0.40 -7.03
CA THR A 106 -8.31 -0.15 -8.22
C THR A 106 -9.43 -0.62 -9.15
N PRO A 107 -9.43 -0.29 -10.46
CA PRO A 107 -10.53 -0.66 -11.35
C PRO A 107 -10.55 -2.17 -11.60
N ASP A 108 -11.26 -2.92 -10.77
CA ASP A 108 -11.48 -4.35 -10.95
C ASP A 108 -12.50 -4.55 -12.09
N LYS A 109 -12.05 -5.10 -13.22
CA LYS A 109 -12.88 -5.42 -14.40
C LYS A 109 -13.91 -6.56 -14.16
N THR A 110 -14.07 -7.04 -12.93
CA THR A 110 -14.94 -8.20 -12.64
C THR A 110 -16.23 -7.75 -11.96
N PHE A 111 -17.34 -7.83 -12.70
CA PHE A 111 -18.67 -7.60 -12.15
C PHE A 111 -19.00 -8.66 -11.09
N ARG A 112 -19.01 -8.28 -9.80
CA ARG A 112 -19.29 -9.16 -8.65
C ARG A 112 -20.70 -8.89 -8.10
N PRO A 113 -21.73 -9.66 -8.52
CA PRO A 113 -23.13 -9.39 -8.16
C PRO A 113 -23.41 -9.46 -6.66
N GLU A 114 -22.69 -10.28 -5.89
CA GLU A 114 -22.89 -10.43 -4.45
C GLU A 114 -22.51 -9.17 -3.65
N VAL A 115 -21.43 -8.48 -4.04
CA VAL A 115 -20.99 -7.24 -3.40
C VAL A 115 -21.96 -6.10 -3.72
N VAL A 116 -22.44 -6.05 -4.96
CA VAL A 116 -23.47 -5.10 -5.40
C VAL A 116 -24.76 -5.30 -4.62
N PHE A 117 -25.18 -6.55 -4.40
CA PHE A 117 -26.38 -6.86 -3.61
C PHE A 117 -26.23 -6.45 -2.13
N LYS A 118 -25.10 -6.75 -1.49
CA LYS A 118 -24.82 -6.33 -0.10
C LYS A 118 -24.78 -4.81 0.05
N LYS A 119 -24.18 -4.09 -0.90
CA LYS A 119 -24.20 -2.61 -0.94
C LYS A 119 -25.62 -2.08 -1.15
N ALA A 120 -26.40 -2.66 -2.06
CA ALA A 120 -27.77 -2.27 -2.32
C ALA A 120 -28.69 -2.50 -1.11
N ALA A 121 -28.57 -3.64 -0.44
CA ALA A 121 -29.34 -3.95 0.77
C ALA A 121 -29.02 -2.99 1.93
N ARG A 122 -27.74 -2.66 2.14
CA ARG A 122 -27.33 -1.67 3.14
C ARG A 122 -27.86 -0.27 2.79
N SER A 123 -27.79 0.12 1.52
CA SER A 123 -28.34 1.39 1.03
C SER A 123 -29.84 1.47 1.27
N LEU A 124 -30.60 0.41 0.94
CA LEU A 124 -32.04 0.32 1.15
C LEU A 124 -32.42 0.50 2.63
N LEU A 125 -31.71 -0.17 3.55
CA LEU A 125 -31.95 -0.02 4.98
C LEU A 125 -31.66 1.41 5.47
N ASN A 126 -30.63 2.06 4.91
CA ASN A 126 -30.30 3.44 5.27
C ASN A 126 -31.35 4.43 4.73
N THR A 127 -31.84 4.23 3.50
CA THR A 127 -32.95 4.99 2.93
C THR A 127 -34.23 4.82 3.73
N LEU A 128 -34.52 3.60 4.20
CA LEU A 128 -35.69 3.32 5.03
C LEU A 128 -35.59 4.01 6.40
N ARG A 129 -34.38 4.07 6.97
CA ARG A 129 -34.11 4.79 8.23
C ARG A 129 -34.32 6.30 8.08
N LEU A 130 -33.83 6.89 6.99
CA LEU A 130 -34.07 8.29 6.64
C LEU A 130 -35.57 8.59 6.44
N GLY A 131 -36.30 7.69 5.77
CA GLY A 131 -37.75 7.81 5.62
C GLY A 131 -38.50 7.75 6.96
N GLY A 132 -38.10 6.85 7.85
CA GLY A 132 -38.64 6.77 9.21
C GLY A 132 -38.36 8.03 10.04
N GLU A 133 -37.15 8.57 9.95
CA GLU A 133 -36.77 9.82 10.64
C GLU A 133 -37.57 11.02 10.11
N ALA A 134 -37.75 11.13 8.78
CA ALA A 134 -38.58 12.15 8.18
C ALA A 134 -40.04 12.06 8.64
N LEU A 135 -40.59 10.85 8.79
CA LEU A 135 -41.95 10.66 9.31
C LEU A 135 -42.10 11.12 10.77
N ILE A 136 -41.08 10.88 11.61
CA ILE A 136 -41.07 11.37 13.00
C ILE A 136 -41.07 12.90 13.02
N TRP A 137 -40.23 13.53 12.19
CA TRP A 137 -40.20 15.00 12.05
C TRP A 137 -41.54 15.56 11.55
N VAL A 138 -42.13 14.97 10.51
CA VAL A 138 -43.46 15.37 10.02
C VAL A 138 -44.52 15.25 11.12
N GLY A 139 -44.50 14.18 11.91
CA GLY A 139 -45.40 14.00 13.04
C GLY A 139 -45.26 15.09 14.11
N VAL A 140 -44.03 15.43 14.50
CA VAL A 140 -43.75 16.49 15.49
C VAL A 140 -44.19 17.86 14.98
N TYR A 141 -43.85 18.19 13.73
CA TYR A 141 -44.23 19.48 13.14
C TYR A 141 -45.73 19.58 12.86
N ALA A 142 -46.41 18.47 12.56
CA ALA A 142 -47.86 18.47 12.36
C ALA A 142 -48.63 18.96 13.60
N VAL A 143 -48.14 18.69 14.82
CA VAL A 143 -48.75 19.20 16.06
C VAL A 143 -48.79 20.73 16.09
N ILE A 144 -47.82 21.41 15.46
CA ILE A 144 -47.75 22.88 15.40
C ILE A 144 -48.52 23.41 14.18
N TRP A 145 -48.36 22.79 13.01
CA TRP A 145 -48.95 23.28 11.76
C TRP A 145 -50.46 23.01 11.65
N VAL A 146 -50.99 21.92 12.21
CA VAL A 146 -52.43 21.60 12.18
C VAL A 146 -53.27 22.67 12.89
N PRO A 147 -52.98 23.10 14.13
CA PRO A 147 -53.72 24.18 14.78
C PRO A 147 -53.47 25.54 14.12
N ALA A 148 -52.26 25.82 13.62
CA ALA A 148 -51.96 27.07 12.92
C ALA A 148 -52.78 27.22 11.62
N LEU A 149 -52.84 26.16 10.80
CA LEU A 149 -53.64 26.14 9.56
C LEU A 149 -55.14 26.12 9.85
N GLY A 150 -55.59 25.38 10.87
CA GLY A 150 -56.98 25.39 11.33
C GLY A 150 -57.45 26.77 11.78
N GLY A 151 -56.63 27.46 12.58
CA GLY A 151 -56.87 28.84 13.04
C GLY A 151 -56.88 29.84 11.87
N PHE A 152 -55.93 29.72 10.93
CA PHE A 152 -55.88 30.57 9.73
C PHE A 152 -57.11 30.38 8.84
N PHE A 153 -57.57 29.14 8.64
CA PHE A 153 -58.73 28.83 7.81
C PHE A 153 -60.03 29.36 8.45
N LEU A 154 -60.18 29.21 9.77
CA LEU A 154 -61.28 29.81 10.54
C LEU A 154 -61.28 31.34 10.46
N TYR A 155 -60.11 31.96 10.65
CA TYR A 155 -59.94 33.41 10.53
C TYR A 155 -60.32 33.93 9.12
N ARG A 156 -59.88 33.22 8.07
CA ARG A 156 -60.22 33.55 6.68
C ARG A 156 -61.72 33.37 6.40
N ARG A 157 -62.36 32.35 6.97
CA ARG A 157 -63.81 32.11 6.82
C ARG A 157 -64.64 33.18 7.55
N TRP A 158 -64.16 33.68 8.69
CA TRP A 158 -64.81 34.76 9.43
C TRP A 158 -64.65 36.13 8.75
N ARG A 159 -63.50 36.40 8.13
CA ARG A 159 -63.30 37.62 7.32
C ARG A 159 -64.20 37.67 6.09
N LYS A 160 -64.42 36.55 5.40
CA LYS A 160 -65.32 36.52 4.22
C LYS A 160 -66.80 36.75 4.58
N LYS A 161 -67.24 36.33 5.76
CA LYS A 161 -68.60 36.64 6.24
C LYS A 161 -68.80 38.13 6.56
N LYS A 162 -67.75 38.83 7.01
CA LYS A 162 -67.81 40.28 7.29
C LYS A 162 -67.81 41.16 6.04
N GLN A 163 -67.40 40.65 4.87
CA GLN A 163 -67.44 41.39 3.60
C GLN A 163 -68.74 41.20 2.81
N ALA A 164 -69.60 40.24 3.18
CA ALA A 164 -70.92 40.04 2.57
C ALA A 164 -72.06 40.70 3.37
N ALA A 165 -71.74 41.45 4.43
CA ALA A 165 -72.71 42.11 5.34
C ALA A 165 -72.41 43.61 5.51
N SER A 166 -71.84 44.24 4.49
CA SER A 166 -71.78 45.70 4.37
C SER A 166 -72.52 46.08 3.08
N PRO A 167 -73.64 46.82 3.16
CA PRO A 167 -74.33 47.37 1.99
C PRO A 167 -73.49 48.43 1.27
#